data_AF-A0A7X8RIF6-F1
#
_entry.id   AF-A0A7X8RIF6-F1
#
_cell.length_a   1.000
_cell.length_b   1.000
_cell.length_c   1.000
_cell.angle_alpha   90.00
_cell.angle_beta   90.00
_cell.angle_gamma   90.00
#
_symmetry.space_group_name_H-M   'P 1'
#
loop_
_entity.id
_entity.type
_entity.pdbx_description
1 polymer ?
#
loop_
_entity_poly.entity_id
_entity_poly.type
_entity_poly.pdbx_seq_one_letter_code
_entity_poly.pdbx_strand_id
1 'polypeptide(L)'
;MWRSCQPEVEVRDGADWTALSAELYSKIGATKHQITQNLDALAVLDRLPQLKALVEETFLLGMNHLCTIERAVSSAALALQADHYFWKALDEDLIHRFTPTRAHQLLPSSSAIKDTVMSTIRSVEELAAPQDDPWSEGTPVG
;
A
#
# COMPACT_ATOMS: atom_id res chain seq x y z
N MET A 1 -16.73 -11.96 0.39
CA MET A 1 -15.30 -11.80 0.08
C MET A 1 -15.20 -11.04 -1.23
N TRP A 2 -14.60 -9.84 -1.29
CA TRP A 2 -14.70 -8.98 -2.47
C TRP A 2 -14.02 -9.58 -3.73
N ARG A 3 -13.05 -10.49 -3.55
CA ARG A 3 -12.44 -11.23 -4.67
C ARG A 3 -13.44 -12.08 -5.45
N SER A 4 -14.52 -12.52 -4.82
CA SER A 4 -15.66 -13.14 -5.50
C SER A 4 -16.41 -12.18 -6.43
N CYS A 5 -16.09 -10.88 -6.35
CA CYS A 5 -16.61 -9.82 -7.19
C CYS A 5 -15.52 -9.25 -8.13
N GLN A 6 -14.28 -9.77 -8.11
CA GLN A 6 -13.33 -9.41 -9.17
C GLN A 6 -13.90 -9.92 -10.50
N PRO A 7 -13.94 -9.09 -11.54
CA PRO A 7 -14.35 -9.57 -12.85
C PRO A 7 -13.39 -10.67 -13.29
N GLU A 8 -13.94 -11.83 -13.67
CA GLU A 8 -13.18 -12.94 -14.28
C GLU A 8 -12.62 -12.56 -15.66
N VAL A 9 -13.06 -11.43 -16.20
CA VAL A 9 -12.70 -10.95 -17.53
C VAL A 9 -11.36 -10.22 -17.45
N GLU A 10 -10.32 -10.80 -18.05
CA GLU A 10 -9.12 -10.06 -18.46
C GLU A 10 -9.59 -8.76 -19.12
N VAL A 11 -9.23 -7.61 -18.52
CA VAL A 11 -9.53 -6.29 -19.05
C VAL A 11 -8.78 -6.14 -20.38
N ARG A 12 -9.36 -6.69 -21.44
CA ARG A 12 -8.90 -6.52 -22.81
C ARG A 12 -9.12 -5.07 -23.20
N ASP A 13 -8.12 -4.50 -23.87
CA ASP A 13 -8.13 -3.14 -24.39
C ASP A 13 -9.51 -2.77 -24.98
N GLY A 14 -10.16 -1.78 -24.37
CA GLY A 14 -11.49 -1.30 -24.75
C GLY A 14 -12.64 -1.66 -23.81
N ALA A 15 -12.37 -2.27 -22.64
CA ALA A 15 -13.42 -2.61 -21.67
C ALA A 15 -14.28 -1.38 -21.28
N ASP A 16 -15.60 -1.52 -21.42
CA ASP A 16 -16.59 -0.54 -20.99
C ASP A 16 -16.61 -0.48 -19.46
N TRP A 17 -15.76 0.38 -18.91
CA TRP A 17 -15.65 0.68 -17.48
C TRP A 17 -17.00 1.01 -16.83
N THR A 18 -17.98 1.47 -17.62
CA THR A 18 -19.34 1.74 -17.16
C THR A 18 -20.08 0.46 -16.79
N ALA A 19 -20.00 -0.57 -17.63
CA ALA A 19 -20.65 -1.86 -17.41
C ALA A 19 -20.05 -2.58 -16.19
N LEU A 20 -18.72 -2.57 -16.07
CA LEU A 20 -18.02 -3.16 -14.92
C LEU A 20 -18.36 -2.44 -13.61
N SER A 21 -18.40 -1.11 -13.64
CA SER A 21 -18.76 -0.31 -12.46
C SER A 21 -20.22 -0.55 -12.04
N ALA A 22 -21.14 -0.70 -13.01
CA ALA A 22 -22.56 -0.98 -12.74
C ALA A 22 -22.79 -2.39 -12.15
N GLU A 23 -22.03 -3.38 -12.62
CA GLU A 23 -22.09 -4.74 -12.07
C GLU A 23 -21.61 -4.76 -10.61
N LEU A 24 -20.47 -4.12 -10.33
CA LEU A 24 -19.93 -3.97 -8.98
C LEU A 24 -20.86 -3.16 -8.08
N TYR A 25 -21.48 -2.10 -8.61
CA TYR A 25 -22.49 -1.30 -7.89
C TYR A 25 -23.71 -2.16 -7.52
N SER A 26 -24.24 -2.97 -8.44
CA SER A 26 -25.42 -3.80 -8.16
C SER A 26 -25.15 -4.92 -7.15
N LYS A 27 -23.93 -5.46 -7.12
CA LYS A 27 -23.53 -6.54 -6.19
C LYS A 27 -23.13 -6.03 -4.80
N ILE A 28 -22.62 -4.80 -4.69
CA ILE A 28 -21.97 -4.30 -3.46
C ILE A 28 -22.69 -3.07 -2.88
N GLY A 29 -23.49 -2.36 -3.67
CA GLY A 29 -24.16 -1.11 -3.26
C GLY A 29 -23.22 0.07 -3.05
N ALA A 30 -21.97 -0.03 -3.52
CA ALA A 30 -20.93 0.98 -3.35
C ALA A 30 -20.85 1.90 -4.56
N THR A 31 -20.67 3.20 -4.34
CA THR A 31 -20.51 4.21 -5.41
C THR A 31 -19.31 3.90 -6.31
N LYS A 32 -19.32 4.42 -7.55
CA LYS A 32 -18.19 4.31 -8.48
C LYS A 32 -16.86 4.71 -7.84
N HIS A 33 -16.87 5.80 -7.06
CA HIS A 33 -15.68 6.28 -6.34
C HIS A 33 -15.14 5.25 -5.34
N GLN A 34 -16.02 4.64 -4.54
CA GLN A 34 -15.64 3.61 -3.58
C GLN A 34 -15.14 2.34 -4.28
N ILE A 35 -15.74 1.98 -5.41
CA ILE A 35 -15.27 0.83 -6.21
C ILE A 35 -13.84 1.07 -6.70
N THR A 36 -13.56 2.24 -7.29
CA THR A 36 -12.20 2.60 -7.74
C THR A 36 -11.21 2.57 -6.59
N GLN A 37 -11.51 3.20 -5.46
CA GLN A 37 -10.63 3.19 -4.29
C GLN A 37 -10.33 1.78 -3.78
N ASN A 38 -11.33 0.90 -3.77
CA ASN A 38 -11.12 -0.48 -3.37
C ASN A 38 -10.18 -1.17 -4.38
N LEU A 39 -10.43 -1.03 -5.69
CA LEU A 39 -9.57 -1.64 -6.72
C LEU A 39 -8.12 -1.16 -6.60
N ASP A 40 -7.89 0.14 -6.41
CA ASP A 40 -6.56 0.71 -6.22
C ASP A 40 -5.90 0.13 -4.95
N ALA A 41 -6.65 0.04 -3.85
CA ALA A 41 -6.16 -0.53 -2.61
C ALA A 41 -5.76 -2.00 -2.73
N LEU A 42 -6.40 -2.71 -3.63
CA LEU A 42 -6.14 -4.13 -3.87
C LEU A 42 -4.97 -4.33 -4.80
N ALA A 43 -4.79 -3.45 -5.79
CA ALA A 43 -3.56 -3.39 -6.57
C ALA A 43 -2.34 -3.07 -5.69
N VAL A 44 -2.50 -2.22 -4.68
CA VAL A 44 -1.46 -1.97 -3.65
C VAL A 44 -1.21 -3.22 -2.80
N LEU A 45 -2.27 -3.91 -2.35
CA LEU A 45 -2.14 -5.14 -1.57
C LEU A 45 -1.40 -6.26 -2.34
N ASP A 46 -1.57 -6.36 -3.65
CA ASP A 46 -0.85 -7.34 -4.47
C ASP A 46 0.67 -7.08 -4.52
N ARG A 47 1.13 -5.89 -4.16
CA ARG A 47 2.57 -5.56 -4.00
C ARG A 47 3.12 -5.84 -2.60
N LEU A 48 2.25 -6.20 -1.65
CA LEU A 48 2.58 -6.44 -0.23
C LEU A 48 2.28 -7.91 0.13
N PRO A 49 3.14 -8.86 -0.29
CA PRO A 49 2.83 -10.29 -0.24
C PRO A 49 2.59 -10.81 1.19
N GLN A 50 3.32 -10.32 2.19
CA GLN A 50 3.12 -10.76 3.56
C GLN A 50 1.82 -10.18 4.13
N LEU A 51 1.56 -8.89 3.92
CA LEU A 51 0.31 -8.28 4.35
C LEU A 51 -0.89 -8.97 3.70
N LYS A 52 -0.79 -9.32 2.42
CA LYS A 52 -1.79 -10.08 1.69
C LYS A 52 -2.08 -11.43 2.36
N ALA A 53 -1.04 -12.18 2.73
CA ALA A 53 -1.20 -13.43 3.47
C ALA A 53 -1.92 -13.20 4.81
N LEU A 54 -1.53 -12.17 5.58
CA LEU A 54 -2.16 -11.83 6.85
C LEU A 54 -3.65 -11.48 6.71
N VAL A 55 -4.01 -10.72 5.68
CA VAL A 55 -5.41 -10.36 5.37
C VAL A 55 -6.22 -11.62 5.06
N GLU A 56 -5.67 -12.54 4.27
CA GLU A 56 -6.32 -13.78 3.86
C GLU A 56 -6.45 -14.80 5.00
N GLU A 57 -5.49 -14.86 5.92
CA GLU A 57 -5.52 -15.77 7.06
C GLU A 57 -6.46 -15.29 8.18
N THR A 58 -6.42 -13.99 8.49
CA THR A 58 -7.09 -13.46 9.68
C THR A 58 -8.45 -12.82 9.39
N PHE A 59 -8.67 -12.34 8.15
CA PHE A 59 -9.84 -11.55 7.75
C PHE A 59 -10.11 -10.30 8.62
N LEU A 60 -9.16 -9.88 9.47
CA LEU A 60 -9.32 -8.76 10.40
C LEU A 60 -9.18 -7.40 9.71
N LEU A 61 -8.43 -7.36 8.61
CA LEU A 61 -8.16 -6.15 7.86
C LEU A 61 -9.28 -5.89 6.84
N GLY A 62 -10.20 -5.01 7.22
CA GLY A 62 -11.23 -4.52 6.32
C GLY A 62 -10.72 -3.56 5.24
N MET A 63 -11.55 -3.34 4.22
CA MET A 63 -11.22 -2.48 3.06
C MET A 63 -10.81 -1.05 3.43
N ASN A 64 -11.40 -0.48 4.50
CA ASN A 64 -11.03 0.85 4.97
C ASN A 64 -9.54 0.97 5.36
N HIS A 65 -8.95 -0.10 5.91
CA HIS A 65 -7.53 -0.11 6.24
C HIS A 65 -6.69 -0.17 4.96
N LEU A 66 -7.08 -1.01 4.00
CA LEU A 66 -6.39 -1.11 2.71
C LEU A 66 -6.43 0.21 1.93
N CYS A 67 -7.59 0.88 1.88
CA CYS A 67 -7.72 2.20 1.28
C CYS A 67 -6.90 3.27 2.03
N THR A 68 -6.69 3.11 3.35
CA THR A 68 -5.81 4.02 4.10
C THR A 68 -4.34 3.84 3.67
N ILE A 69 -3.89 2.60 3.49
CA ILE A 69 -2.55 2.28 3.02
C ILE A 69 -2.34 2.84 1.61
N GLU A 70 -3.26 2.54 0.69
CA GLU A 70 -3.22 3.04 -0.69
C GLU A 70 -3.09 4.56 -0.74
N ARG A 71 -3.97 5.29 -0.05
CA ARG A 71 -3.94 6.76 -0.07
C ARG A 71 -2.64 7.33 0.48
N ALA A 72 -2.05 6.66 1.47
CA ALA A 72 -0.76 7.07 2.02
C ALA A 72 0.38 6.80 1.03
N VAL A 73 0.41 5.62 0.40
CA VAL A 73 1.43 5.28 -0.60
C VAL A 73 1.31 6.13 -1.85
N SER A 74 0.09 6.42 -2.32
CA SER A 74 -0.17 7.28 -3.47
C SER A 74 0.32 8.73 -3.29
N SER A 75 0.65 9.14 -2.06
CA SER A 75 1.29 10.43 -1.79
C SER A 75 2.81 10.42 -1.95
N ALA A 76 3.45 9.25 -2.04
CA ALA A 76 4.89 9.11 -2.26
C ALA A 76 5.28 9.46 -3.70
N ALA A 77 6.54 9.86 -3.91
CA ALA A 77 7.08 10.11 -5.24
C ALA A 77 6.99 8.87 -6.14
N LEU A 78 6.70 9.06 -7.43
CA LEU A 78 6.57 7.97 -8.40
C LEU A 78 7.84 7.10 -8.50
N ALA A 79 9.02 7.70 -8.32
CA ALA A 79 10.28 6.98 -8.28
C ALA A 79 10.32 5.95 -7.14
N LEU A 80 9.80 6.32 -5.97
CA LEU A 80 9.72 5.45 -4.80
C LEU A 80 8.68 4.33 -5.00
N GLN A 81 7.55 4.65 -5.63
CA GLN A 81 6.52 3.66 -5.96
C GLN A 81 6.99 2.64 -7.02
N ALA A 82 8.06 2.92 -7.77
CA ALA A 82 8.71 1.99 -8.69
C ALA A 82 9.84 1.18 -8.02
N ASP A 83 10.27 1.57 -6.82
CA ASP A 83 11.37 0.92 -6.11
C ASP A 83 10.90 -0.33 -5.37
N HIS A 84 11.50 -1.47 -5.69
CA HIS A 84 11.23 -2.75 -5.03
C HIS A 84 11.66 -2.73 -3.55
N TYR A 85 12.72 -2.01 -3.20
CA TYR A 85 13.19 -1.92 -1.82
C TYR A 85 12.15 -1.23 -0.93
N PHE A 86 11.56 -0.12 -1.40
CA PHE A 86 10.46 0.54 -0.73
C PHE A 86 9.29 -0.41 -0.44
N TRP A 87 8.81 -1.16 -1.43
CA TRP A 87 7.69 -2.09 -1.26
C TRP A 87 8.00 -3.19 -0.24
N LYS A 88 9.24 -3.72 -0.26
CA LYS A 88 9.67 -4.72 0.72
C LYS A 88 9.71 -4.15 2.14
N ALA A 89 10.32 -2.99 2.33
CA ALA A 89 10.39 -2.33 3.64
C ALA A 89 9.00 -2.00 4.18
N LEU A 90 8.11 -1.53 3.31
CA LEU A 90 6.73 -1.22 3.68
C LEU A 90 5.94 -2.47 4.11
N ASP A 91 6.09 -3.59 3.39
CA ASP A 91 5.44 -4.84 3.75
C ASP A 91 5.90 -5.34 5.14
N GLU A 92 7.20 -5.27 5.42
CA GLU A 92 7.78 -5.65 6.71
C GLU A 92 7.27 -4.75 7.85
N ASP A 93 7.27 -3.42 7.66
CA ASP A 93 6.81 -2.45 8.66
C ASP A 93 5.32 -2.61 8.97
N LEU A 94 4.49 -2.84 7.94
CA LEU A 94 3.06 -3.07 8.12
C LEU A 94 2.81 -4.39 8.85
N ILE A 95 3.50 -5.48 8.49
CA ILE A 95 3.40 -6.75 9.23
C ILE A 95 3.78 -6.59 10.68
N HIS A 96 4.88 -5.91 10.98
CA HIS A 96 5.28 -5.65 12.36
C HIS A 96 4.19 -4.88 13.12
N ARG A 97 3.55 -3.91 12.45
CA ARG A 97 2.50 -3.09 13.05
C ARG A 97 1.20 -3.87 13.33
N PHE A 98 0.83 -4.79 12.45
CA PHE A 98 -0.40 -5.59 12.55
C PHE A 98 -0.24 -6.88 13.33
N THR A 99 0.98 -7.34 13.57
CA THR A 99 1.25 -8.51 14.42
C THR A 99 1.08 -8.13 15.89
N PRO A 100 0.12 -8.71 16.63
CA PRO A 100 -0.07 -8.41 18.05
C PRO A 100 1.16 -8.85 18.85
N THR A 101 1.70 -7.95 19.65
CA THR A 101 2.81 -8.26 20.58
C THR A 101 2.31 -8.63 21.97
N ARG A 102 1.03 -8.39 22.26
CA ARG A 102 0.38 -8.62 23.56
C ARG A 102 -1.04 -9.13 23.39
N ALA A 103 -1.50 -9.92 24.37
CA ALA A 103 -2.90 -10.33 24.45
C ALA A 103 -3.83 -9.10 24.54
N HIS A 104 -4.96 -9.15 23.83
CA HIS A 104 -5.97 -8.07 23.76
C HIS A 104 -5.47 -6.74 23.17
N GLN A 105 -4.37 -6.74 22.41
CA GLN A 105 -3.92 -5.55 21.69
C GLN A 105 -4.95 -5.17 20.61
N LEU A 106 -5.39 -3.92 20.62
CA LEU A 106 -6.28 -3.38 19.60
C LEU A 106 -5.56 -3.29 18.24
N LEU A 107 -6.34 -3.45 17.16
CA LEU A 107 -5.85 -3.24 15.81
C LEU A 107 -5.34 -1.80 15.62
N PRO A 108 -4.32 -1.59 14.76
CA PRO A 108 -3.86 -0.26 14.40
C PRO A 108 -4.99 0.62 13.88
N SER A 109 -5.06 1.86 14.34
CA SER A 109 -5.98 2.87 13.79
C SER A 109 -5.52 3.34 12.41
N SER A 110 -6.42 3.93 11.62
CA SER A 110 -6.05 4.54 10.33
C SER A 110 -4.93 5.57 10.44
N SER A 111 -4.88 6.35 11.53
CA SER A 111 -3.77 7.28 11.76
C SER A 111 -2.45 6.53 11.92
N ALA A 112 -2.44 5.49 12.77
CA ALA A 112 -1.22 4.71 12.99
C ALA A 112 -0.74 3.99 11.73
N ILE A 113 -1.66 3.52 10.88
CA ILE A 113 -1.33 2.94 9.58
C ILE A 113 -0.67 3.98 8.68
N LYS A 114 -1.29 5.16 8.56
CA LYS A 114 -0.73 6.27 7.78
C LYS A 114 0.66 6.64 8.29
N ASP A 115 0.82 6.77 9.60
CA ASP A 115 2.09 7.14 10.23
C ASP A 115 3.18 6.10 9.94
N THR A 116 2.85 4.79 9.94
CA THR A 116 3.77 3.73 9.52
C THR A 116 4.20 3.94 8.07
N VAL A 117 3.26 4.09 7.13
CA VAL A 117 3.60 4.29 5.70
C VAL A 117 4.48 5.53 5.50
N MET A 118 4.12 6.66 6.13
CA MET A 118 4.90 7.90 6.01
C MET A 118 6.28 7.79 6.65
N SER A 119 6.42 7.01 7.73
CA SER A 119 7.71 6.72 8.33
C SER A 119 8.58 5.90 7.39
N THR A 120 8.03 4.85 6.76
CA THR A 120 8.76 4.04 5.79
C THR A 120 9.23 4.88 4.60
N ILE A 121 8.35 5.73 4.05
CA ILE A 121 8.71 6.66 2.95
C ILE A 121 9.92 7.49 3.34
N ARG A 122 9.86 8.16 4.51
CA ARG A 122 10.96 9.01 4.99
C ARG A 122 12.24 8.21 5.19
N SER A 123 12.17 7.04 5.81
CA SER A 123 13.36 6.21 6.06
C SER A 123 14.02 5.75 4.76
N VAL A 124 13.26 5.40 3.73
CA VAL A 124 13.84 5.03 2.43
C VAL A 124 14.44 6.25 1.72
N GLU A 125 13.77 7.40 1.78
CA GLU A 125 14.30 8.66 1.23
C GLU A 125 15.61 9.08 1.91
N GLU A 126 15.71 8.95 3.24
CA GLU A 126 16.92 9.23 4.02
C GLU A 126 18.07 8.28 3.66
N LEU A 127 17.79 7.01 3.40
CA LEU A 127 18.79 6.03 2.96
C LEU A 127 19.27 6.27 1.52
N ALA A 128 18.42 6.87 0.68
CA ALA A 128 18.76 7.22 -0.70
C ALA A 128 19.45 8.59 -0.83
N ALA A 129 19.44 9.41 0.22
CA ALA A 129 20.10 10.71 0.21
C ALA A 129 21.62 10.54 0.08
N PRO A 130 22.29 11.38 -0.74
CA PRO A 130 23.76 11.40 -0.79
C PRO A 130 24.32 11.61 0.63
N GLN A 131 25.24 10.75 1.06
CA GLN A 131 26.02 11.03 2.25
C GLN A 131 26.87 12.26 1.95
N ASP A 132 26.50 13.40 2.52
CA ASP A 132 27.39 14.54 2.64
C ASP A 132 28.57 14.10 3.53
N ASP A 133 29.66 13.63 2.93
CA ASP A 133 30.91 13.41 3.64
C ASP A 133 31.53 14.79 3.94
N PRO A 134 31.55 15.25 5.20
CA PRO A 134 32.10 16.56 5.54
C PRO A 134 33.62 16.63 5.35
N TRP A 135 34.29 15.54 4.94
CA TRP A 135 35.73 15.45 4.72
C TRP A 135 36.15 15.36 3.25
N SER A 136 35.24 15.58 2.30
CA SER A 136 35.54 15.58 0.86
C SER A 136 36.37 16.80 0.37
N GLU A 137 36.81 17.71 1.24
CA GLU A 137 37.64 18.85 0.83
C GLU A 137 39.14 18.57 0.89
N GLY A 138 39.77 18.53 -0.30
CA GLY A 138 41.13 19.04 -0.49
C GLY A 138 42.24 18.00 -0.59
N THR A 139 42.39 17.36 -1.76
CA THR A 139 43.72 16.90 -2.18
C THR A 139 44.40 18.06 -2.91
N PRO A 140 45.43 18.73 -2.33
CA PRO A 140 46.22 19.68 -3.10
C PRO A 140 47.07 18.87 -4.09
N VAL A 141 46.90 19.15 -5.37
CA VAL A 141 47.77 18.63 -6.43
C VAL A 141 49.10 19.37 -6.29
N GLY A 142 50.13 18.66 -5.81
CA GLY A 142 51.53 19.11 -5.83
C GLY A 142 52.20 18.79 -7.15
#